data_AF-A0AAU2PDW8-F1
#
_entry.id   AF-A0AAU2PDW8-F1
#
_cell.length_a   1.000
_cell.length_b   1.000
_cell.length_c   1.000
_cell.angle_alpha   90.00
_cell.angle_beta   90.00
_cell.angle_gamma   90.00
#
_symmetry.space_group_name_H-M   'P 1'
#
loop_
_entity.id
_entity.type
_entity.pdbx_description
1 polymer ?
#
loop_
_entity_poly.entity_id
_entity_poly.type
_entity_poly.pdbx_seq_one_letter_code
_entity_poly.pdbx_strand_id
1 'polypeptide(L)'
;MFRNSNRNRFAMIAASAAAGVMLLTACNGTDTAGSTSQGAADSVAQSLNFLNGTAEQNSAQPKTGDWANAPGKPAAKPVARKWVQLSAARAGDLDPVVVNGAGFTLYRFDKDTADPSKSNCDGDCATTWPPVLVAPGGKIFIDGVDKSAVGVVKRTDGTLQVTIGGWPVYRFSKDLEPGDTNGQGVGGTWFGVTPDGQKAGVTEAPDEADADQGQEQGEAEGQAATSAVLFDDPGFADNGSQGLAGQGCKNVFRDDVASSIQAAGSLKIWTGADCTGKSKVIEGDVADLAAIGFNDDVSSVFFG
;
A
#
# COMPACT_ATOMS: atom_id res chain seq x y z
N MET A 1 21.72 -39.02 -71.82
CA MET A 1 21.27 -37.66 -71.45
C MET A 1 21.52 -37.48 -69.95
N PHE A 2 22.28 -36.43 -69.61
CA PHE A 2 22.48 -35.76 -68.29
C PHE A 2 22.92 -36.61 -67.08
N ARG A 3 24.18 -36.52 -66.56
CA ARG A 3 24.94 -35.37 -65.95
C ARG A 3 24.30 -35.03 -64.59
N ASN A 4 24.97 -34.96 -63.44
CA ASN A 4 26.32 -34.48 -63.14
C ASN A 4 26.77 -34.99 -61.75
N SER A 5 28.06 -35.31 -61.60
CA SER A 5 28.71 -35.72 -60.35
C SER A 5 29.74 -34.67 -59.91
N ASN A 6 29.83 -34.46 -58.60
CA ASN A 6 30.97 -34.01 -57.78
C ASN A 6 31.82 -32.79 -58.19
N ARG A 7 32.12 -31.94 -57.19
CA ARG A 7 33.50 -31.79 -56.67
C ARG A 7 33.59 -30.82 -55.48
N ASN A 8 33.96 -31.38 -54.33
CA ASN A 8 34.66 -30.68 -53.26
C ASN A 8 36.10 -30.35 -53.70
N ARG A 9 36.64 -29.19 -53.31
CA ARG A 9 38.09 -28.98 -53.17
C ARG A 9 38.43 -28.03 -52.01
N PHE A 10 39.33 -28.53 -51.18
CA PHE A 10 40.02 -27.92 -50.05
C PHE A 10 41.14 -26.94 -50.49
N ALA A 11 41.35 -25.93 -49.64
CA ALA A 11 42.62 -25.43 -49.05
C ALA A 11 43.70 -24.65 -49.85
N MET A 12 44.06 -23.51 -49.21
CA MET A 12 45.38 -22.85 -49.01
C MET A 12 46.09 -22.15 -50.18
N ILE A 13 46.46 -20.87 -50.01
CA ILE A 13 47.83 -20.35 -49.74
C ILE A 13 47.80 -18.79 -49.66
N ALA A 14 48.69 -18.26 -48.84
CA ALA A 14 48.87 -16.88 -48.37
C ALA A 14 49.32 -15.82 -49.40
N ALA A 15 49.15 -14.54 -49.06
CA ALA A 15 50.24 -13.57 -48.78
C ALA A 15 49.95 -12.11 -49.24
N SER A 16 50.15 -11.18 -48.29
CA SER A 16 50.78 -9.85 -48.43
C SER A 16 50.04 -8.66 -49.07
N ALA A 17 49.56 -7.78 -48.19
CA ALA A 17 49.71 -6.31 -48.10
C ALA A 17 50.08 -5.48 -49.35
N ALA A 18 49.32 -4.41 -49.60
CA ALA A 18 49.82 -3.02 -49.56
C ALA A 18 48.67 -1.99 -49.56
N ALA A 19 48.97 -0.85 -48.95
CA ALA A 19 48.12 0.28 -48.56
C ALA A 19 47.44 1.05 -49.72
N GLY A 20 46.32 1.70 -49.39
CA GLY A 20 45.71 2.77 -50.17
C GLY A 20 44.69 3.56 -49.34
N VAL A 21 45.07 4.79 -48.99
CA VAL A 21 44.38 5.77 -48.11
C VAL A 21 43.11 6.35 -48.74
N MET A 22 42.01 6.47 -47.99
CA MET A 22 41.01 7.57 -48.14
C MET A 22 40.28 7.88 -46.82
N LEU A 23 40.64 9.04 -46.25
CA LEU A 23 39.78 10.12 -45.72
C LEU A 23 38.40 9.77 -45.10
N LEU A 24 38.17 10.14 -43.82
CA LEU A 24 37.43 11.35 -43.41
C LEU A 24 37.08 11.31 -41.90
N THR A 25 37.27 12.46 -41.28
CA THR A 25 36.97 12.89 -39.91
C THR A 25 35.53 12.68 -39.45
N ALA A 26 35.35 12.21 -38.21
CA ALA A 26 34.29 12.68 -37.32
C ALA A 26 34.66 12.40 -35.85
N CYS A 27 34.88 13.47 -35.08
CA CYS A 27 34.76 13.46 -33.63
C CYS A 27 33.27 13.46 -33.26
N ASN A 28 32.86 12.67 -32.26
CA ASN A 28 32.02 13.20 -31.17
C ASN A 28 31.77 12.17 -30.06
N GLY A 29 31.96 12.64 -28.82
CA GLY A 29 31.07 12.40 -27.69
C GLY A 29 31.00 10.98 -27.13
N THR A 30 31.93 10.62 -26.24
CA THR A 30 31.64 9.63 -25.19
C THR A 30 30.81 10.30 -24.09
N ASP A 31 29.50 10.39 -24.29
CA ASP A 31 28.54 10.47 -23.20
C ASP A 31 28.07 9.05 -22.90
N THR A 32 28.64 8.46 -21.85
CA THR A 32 28.14 7.20 -21.28
C THR A 32 26.84 7.51 -20.56
N ALA A 33 25.73 7.51 -21.32
CA ALA A 33 24.38 7.48 -20.77
C ALA A 33 24.15 6.11 -20.11
N GLY A 34 24.36 6.05 -18.79
CA GLY A 34 23.80 5.01 -17.94
C GLY A 34 22.28 5.18 -17.84
N SER A 35 21.57 4.68 -18.85
CA SER A 35 20.12 4.55 -18.83
C SER A 35 19.76 3.11 -19.15
N THR A 36 19.47 2.30 -18.12
CA THR A 36 18.80 1.00 -18.26
C THR A 36 18.40 0.47 -16.88
N SER A 37 17.29 0.97 -16.35
CA SER A 37 16.47 0.22 -15.38
C SER A 37 14.99 0.63 -15.37
N GLN A 38 14.60 1.71 -16.04
CA GLN A 38 13.19 2.17 -16.08
C GLN A 38 12.30 1.46 -17.12
N GLY A 39 12.86 0.82 -18.16
CA GLY A 39 12.04 0.21 -19.23
C GLY A 39 11.32 -1.11 -18.85
N ALA A 40 11.76 -1.79 -17.79
CA ALA A 40 11.24 -3.12 -17.44
C ALA A 40 9.96 -3.06 -16.59
N ALA A 41 9.75 -2.00 -15.79
CA ALA A 41 8.51 -1.84 -15.02
C ALA A 41 7.34 -1.43 -15.95
N ASP A 42 7.62 -0.55 -16.90
CA ASP A 42 6.66 -0.07 -17.91
C ASP A 42 6.16 -1.21 -18.81
N SER A 43 7.06 -2.10 -19.23
CA SER A 43 6.72 -3.26 -20.07
C SER A 43 5.86 -4.31 -19.34
N VAL A 44 5.90 -4.35 -18.01
CA VAL A 44 5.15 -5.34 -17.22
C VAL A 44 3.77 -4.81 -16.81
N ALA A 45 3.64 -3.51 -16.54
CA ALA A 45 2.32 -2.88 -16.39
C ALA A 45 1.48 -2.99 -17.69
N GLN A 46 2.13 -2.92 -18.86
CA GLN A 46 1.51 -3.16 -20.17
C GLN A 46 1.03 -4.60 -20.39
N SER A 47 1.43 -5.56 -19.55
CA SER A 47 0.97 -6.95 -19.64
C SER A 47 -0.30 -7.24 -18.83
N LEU A 48 -0.79 -6.29 -18.02
CA LEU A 48 -1.96 -6.48 -17.18
C LEU A 48 -3.26 -6.23 -17.95
N ASN A 49 -4.25 -7.07 -17.68
CA ASN A 49 -5.55 -7.00 -18.33
C ASN A 49 -6.58 -6.36 -17.40
N PHE A 50 -6.85 -5.07 -17.61
CA PHE A 50 -7.90 -4.36 -16.89
C PHE A 50 -9.28 -4.65 -17.48
N LEU A 51 -10.22 -5.03 -16.63
CA LEU A 51 -11.58 -5.40 -17.02
C LEU A 51 -12.57 -4.65 -16.14
N ASN A 52 -13.58 -4.03 -16.76
CA ASN A 52 -14.62 -3.32 -16.03
C ASN A 52 -15.61 -4.31 -15.41
N GLY A 53 -16.14 -3.94 -14.25
CA GLY A 53 -17.05 -4.76 -13.46
C GLY A 53 -16.33 -5.77 -12.58
N THR A 54 -17.10 -6.58 -11.88
CA THR A 54 -16.59 -7.55 -10.90
C THR A 54 -16.02 -8.80 -11.57
N ALA A 55 -15.21 -9.55 -10.81
CA ALA A 55 -14.71 -10.86 -11.19
C ALA A 55 -15.86 -11.84 -11.46
N GLU A 56 -16.96 -11.74 -10.72
CA GLU A 56 -18.17 -12.55 -10.94
C GLU A 56 -18.83 -12.23 -12.28
N GLN A 57 -19.07 -10.95 -12.58
CA GLN A 57 -19.63 -10.49 -13.86
C GLN A 57 -18.79 -10.95 -15.06
N ASN A 58 -17.47 -11.05 -14.87
CA ASN A 58 -16.53 -11.49 -15.89
C ASN A 58 -16.20 -13.00 -15.83
N SER A 59 -16.94 -13.79 -15.04
CA SER A 59 -16.75 -15.25 -14.92
C SER A 59 -15.31 -15.67 -14.60
N ALA A 60 -14.66 -14.94 -13.68
CA ALA A 60 -13.29 -15.21 -13.27
C ALA A 60 -13.14 -16.63 -12.68
N GLN A 61 -12.01 -17.27 -12.95
CA GLN A 61 -11.78 -18.64 -12.49
C GLN A 61 -11.75 -18.70 -10.96
N PRO A 62 -12.62 -19.51 -10.31
CA PRO A 62 -12.65 -19.63 -8.86
C PRO A 62 -11.30 -20.08 -8.27
N LYS A 63 -11.02 -19.67 -7.02
CA LYS A 63 -9.80 -20.05 -6.26
C LYS A 63 -8.46 -19.65 -6.89
N THR A 64 -8.46 -18.86 -7.97
CA THR A 64 -7.22 -18.38 -8.61
C THR A 64 -6.93 -16.90 -8.37
N GLY A 65 -7.87 -16.20 -7.74
CA GLY A 65 -7.75 -14.79 -7.34
C GLY A 65 -8.14 -14.55 -5.90
N ASP A 66 -8.72 -13.39 -5.62
CA ASP A 66 -9.02 -12.92 -4.27
C ASP A 66 -9.92 -13.87 -3.46
N TRP A 67 -10.81 -14.60 -4.14
CA TRP A 67 -11.68 -15.62 -3.53
C TRP A 67 -10.95 -16.84 -2.97
N ALA A 68 -9.65 -16.96 -3.17
CA ALA A 68 -8.86 -18.00 -2.54
C ALA A 68 -8.72 -17.80 -1.01
N ASN A 69 -9.05 -16.61 -0.49
CA ASN A 69 -9.09 -16.36 0.94
C ASN A 69 -10.54 -16.52 1.44
N ALA A 70 -10.78 -17.53 2.26
CA ALA A 70 -12.09 -17.74 2.88
C ALA A 70 -12.29 -16.79 4.07
N PRO A 71 -13.51 -16.27 4.31
CA PRO A 71 -13.86 -15.61 5.56
C PRO A 71 -13.53 -16.45 6.80
N GLY A 72 -13.26 -15.79 7.92
CA GLY A 72 -12.83 -16.39 9.18
C GLY A 72 -11.38 -16.87 9.20
N LYS A 73 -10.56 -16.52 8.19
CA LYS A 73 -9.13 -16.85 8.16
C LYS A 73 -8.28 -15.60 7.94
N PRO A 74 -7.14 -15.47 8.66
CA PRO A 74 -6.20 -14.39 8.42
C PRO A 74 -5.81 -14.31 6.95
N ALA A 75 -5.50 -13.10 6.48
CA ALA A 75 -4.85 -12.94 5.20
C ALA A 75 -3.58 -13.81 5.18
N ALA A 76 -3.56 -14.78 4.26
CA ALA A 76 -2.42 -15.68 4.11
C ALA A 76 -1.18 -14.90 3.65
N LYS A 77 0.00 -15.53 3.75
CA LYS A 77 1.26 -14.99 3.20
C LYS A 77 1.05 -14.46 1.78
N PRO A 78 1.78 -13.40 1.37
CA PRO A 78 1.67 -12.83 0.04
C PRO A 78 1.76 -13.89 -1.06
N VAL A 79 0.76 -13.94 -1.92
CA VAL A 79 0.70 -14.85 -3.08
C VAL A 79 0.25 -14.04 -4.29
N ALA A 80 1.03 -14.08 -5.37
CA ALA A 80 0.65 -13.48 -6.64
C ALA A 80 -0.57 -14.21 -7.23
N ARG A 81 -1.66 -13.46 -7.39
CA ARG A 81 -2.94 -13.98 -7.89
C ARG A 81 -3.04 -13.88 -9.41
N LYS A 82 -3.75 -14.83 -10.04
CA LYS A 82 -4.02 -14.73 -11.50
C LYS A 82 -4.98 -13.59 -11.84
N TRP A 83 -5.80 -13.22 -10.87
CA TRP A 83 -6.65 -12.05 -10.96
C TRP A 83 -6.88 -11.44 -9.58
N VAL A 84 -7.12 -10.14 -9.56
CA VAL A 84 -7.53 -9.34 -8.40
C VAL A 84 -8.73 -8.49 -8.79
N GLN A 85 -9.54 -8.08 -7.84
CA GLN A 85 -10.64 -7.14 -8.05
C GLN A 85 -10.47 -5.94 -7.10
N LEU A 86 -10.79 -4.76 -7.59
CA LEU A 86 -10.84 -3.51 -6.83
C LEU A 86 -12.25 -2.94 -6.97
N SER A 87 -13.00 -2.92 -5.88
CA SER A 87 -14.36 -2.40 -5.82
C SER A 87 -14.45 -1.23 -4.85
N ALA A 88 -14.96 -0.08 -5.28
CA ALA A 88 -15.37 0.97 -4.36
C ALA A 88 -16.63 0.50 -3.60
N ALA A 89 -16.57 0.55 -2.28
CA ALA A 89 -17.65 0.10 -1.41
C ALA A 89 -17.64 0.87 -0.08
N ARG A 90 -18.63 0.58 0.76
CA ARG A 90 -18.59 0.87 2.19
C ARG A 90 -18.06 -0.35 2.94
N ALA A 91 -17.16 -0.15 3.89
CA ALA A 91 -16.74 -1.16 4.86
C ALA A 91 -16.67 -0.51 6.25
N GLY A 92 -17.41 -1.05 7.23
CA GLY A 92 -17.61 -0.36 8.51
C GLY A 92 -18.11 1.08 8.32
N ASP A 93 -17.40 2.02 8.95
CA ASP A 93 -17.65 3.47 8.84
C ASP A 93 -16.92 4.13 7.66
N LEU A 94 -16.11 3.38 6.90
CA LEU A 94 -15.36 3.92 5.75
C LEU A 94 -16.23 3.93 4.49
N ASP A 95 -16.44 5.12 3.93
CA ASP A 95 -17.25 5.32 2.73
C ASP A 95 -16.79 6.59 1.96
N PRO A 96 -16.20 6.48 0.75
CA PRO A 96 -15.85 5.23 0.07
C PRO A 96 -14.54 4.63 0.59
N VAL A 97 -14.39 3.31 0.41
CA VAL A 97 -13.12 2.58 0.53
C VAL A 97 -13.05 1.49 -0.54
N VAL A 98 -11.84 1.09 -0.95
CA VAL A 98 -11.66 -0.01 -1.89
C VAL A 98 -11.60 -1.33 -1.14
N VAL A 99 -12.40 -2.30 -1.59
CA VAL A 99 -12.38 -3.69 -1.15
C VAL A 99 -11.95 -4.61 -2.29
N ASN A 100 -11.40 -5.78 -1.95
CA ASN A 100 -11.05 -6.79 -2.96
C ASN A 100 -12.24 -7.64 -3.39
N GLY A 101 -12.03 -8.60 -4.31
CA GLY A 101 -13.10 -9.48 -4.80
C GLY A 101 -13.76 -10.36 -3.74
N ALA A 102 -13.13 -10.54 -2.58
CA ALA A 102 -13.68 -11.25 -1.43
C ALA A 102 -14.29 -10.30 -0.37
N GLY A 103 -14.35 -8.99 -0.64
CA GLY A 103 -14.96 -7.98 0.23
C GLY A 103 -14.07 -7.51 1.39
N PHE A 104 -12.78 -7.84 1.38
CA PHE A 104 -11.85 -7.34 2.40
C PHE A 104 -11.36 -5.94 2.05
N THR A 105 -11.32 -5.06 3.04
CA THR A 105 -10.78 -3.70 2.94
C THR A 105 -9.32 -3.72 2.49
N LEU A 106 -8.99 -2.81 1.58
CA LEU A 106 -7.62 -2.56 1.14
C LEU A 106 -7.07 -1.30 1.80
N TYR A 107 -5.79 -1.33 2.11
CA TYR A 107 -5.09 -0.31 2.87
C TYR A 107 -3.91 0.26 2.10
N ARG A 108 -3.58 1.53 2.39
CA ARG A 108 -2.34 2.20 2.03
C ARG A 108 -1.48 2.43 3.27
N PHE A 109 -0.17 2.52 3.06
CA PHE A 109 0.81 2.78 4.10
C PHE A 109 1.47 4.14 3.89
N ASP A 110 1.40 5.03 4.87
CA ASP A 110 1.95 6.38 4.75
C ASP A 110 3.48 6.43 4.69
N LYS A 111 4.15 5.34 5.07
CA LYS A 111 5.60 5.23 4.86
C LYS A 111 5.96 4.79 3.44
N ASP A 112 5.00 4.46 2.58
CA ASP A 112 5.22 4.25 1.14
C ASP A 112 5.31 5.58 0.39
N THR A 113 5.66 5.54 -0.89
CA THR A 113 5.59 6.71 -1.78
C THR A 113 4.67 6.42 -2.96
N ALA A 114 3.92 7.43 -3.40
CA ALA A 114 3.04 7.32 -4.57
C ALA A 114 3.75 7.67 -5.89
N ASP A 115 4.66 8.64 -5.87
CA ASP A 115 5.43 9.07 -7.03
C ASP A 115 6.90 9.40 -6.67
N PRO A 116 7.88 8.59 -7.13
CA PRO A 116 7.68 7.29 -7.77
C PRO A 116 7.04 6.30 -6.79
N SER A 117 6.17 5.43 -7.30
CA SER A 117 5.53 4.41 -6.47
C SER A 117 6.56 3.46 -5.85
N LYS A 118 6.53 3.28 -4.53
CA LYS A 118 7.44 2.38 -3.82
C LYS A 118 6.83 1.89 -2.51
N SER A 119 6.90 0.57 -2.30
CA SER A 119 6.62 -0.08 -1.02
C SER A 119 7.85 -0.04 -0.11
N ASN A 120 7.65 0.30 1.16
CA ASN A 120 8.60 0.15 2.27
C ASN A 120 8.15 -0.92 3.29
N CYS A 121 7.03 -1.61 3.04
CA CYS A 121 6.57 -2.73 3.88
C CYS A 121 7.07 -4.08 3.34
N ASP A 122 8.19 -4.60 3.87
CA ASP A 122 8.79 -5.89 3.51
C ASP A 122 8.91 -6.82 4.74
N GLY A 123 9.21 -8.11 4.53
CA GLY A 123 9.49 -9.06 5.61
C GLY A 123 8.31 -9.27 6.56
N ASP A 124 8.51 -9.04 7.86
CA ASP A 124 7.47 -9.19 8.89
C ASP A 124 6.33 -8.19 8.69
N CYS A 125 6.62 -6.99 8.18
CA CYS A 125 5.58 -6.04 7.80
C CYS A 125 4.64 -6.67 6.77
N ALA A 126 5.18 -7.31 5.73
CA ALA A 126 4.40 -7.97 4.69
C ALA A 126 3.69 -9.26 5.15
N THR A 127 4.00 -9.75 6.36
CA THR A 127 3.23 -10.84 7.00
C THR A 127 1.99 -10.29 7.69
N THR A 128 2.12 -9.16 8.40
CA THR A 128 1.00 -8.48 9.05
C THR A 128 0.11 -7.73 8.07
N TRP A 129 0.72 -7.19 7.02
CA TRP A 129 0.12 -6.41 5.94
C TRP A 129 0.42 -7.06 4.58
N PRO A 130 -0.25 -8.19 4.24
CA PRO A 130 0.05 -8.85 2.98
C PRO A 130 -0.21 -7.94 1.77
N PRO A 131 0.80 -7.71 0.90
CA PRO A 131 0.60 -6.91 -0.30
C PRO A 131 -0.39 -7.59 -1.24
N VAL A 132 -1.19 -6.79 -1.95
CA VAL A 132 -2.08 -7.29 -2.99
C VAL A 132 -1.25 -7.55 -4.25
N LEU A 133 -0.86 -8.80 -4.42
CA LEU A 133 0.02 -9.21 -5.52
C LEU A 133 -0.77 -9.76 -6.71
N VAL A 134 -0.39 -9.32 -7.91
CA VAL A 134 -0.90 -9.84 -9.19
C VAL A 134 0.21 -10.52 -9.97
N ALA A 135 -0.08 -11.68 -10.56
CA ALA A 135 0.88 -12.38 -11.42
C ALA A 135 1.11 -11.58 -12.72
N PRO A 136 2.31 -11.66 -13.34
CA PRO A 136 2.52 -11.15 -14.69
C PRO A 136 1.47 -11.70 -15.65
N GLY A 137 0.88 -10.84 -16.50
CA GLY A 137 -0.23 -11.23 -17.37
C GLY A 137 -1.59 -11.40 -16.68
N GLY A 138 -1.67 -11.13 -15.37
CA GLY A 138 -2.89 -11.24 -14.57
C GLY A 138 -3.97 -10.24 -14.95
N LYS A 139 -5.17 -10.47 -14.43
CA LYS A 139 -6.34 -9.60 -14.63
C LYS A 139 -6.60 -8.73 -13.42
N ILE A 140 -6.98 -7.48 -13.66
CA ILE A 140 -7.47 -6.56 -12.62
C ILE A 140 -8.91 -6.19 -12.99
N PHE A 141 -9.85 -6.67 -12.19
CA PHE A 141 -11.26 -6.30 -12.30
C PHE A 141 -11.50 -4.99 -11.55
N ILE A 142 -12.15 -4.03 -12.18
CA ILE A 142 -12.35 -2.69 -11.62
C ILE A 142 -13.83 -2.35 -11.60
N ASP A 143 -14.32 -1.99 -10.42
CA ASP A 143 -15.72 -1.63 -10.19
C ASP A 143 -15.79 -0.39 -9.28
N GLY A 144 -16.19 0.77 -9.83
CA GLY A 144 -16.25 2.03 -9.08
C GLY A 144 -14.89 2.68 -8.75
N VAL A 145 -13.79 2.18 -9.30
CA VAL A 145 -12.44 2.80 -9.24
C VAL A 145 -12.06 3.29 -10.64
N ASP A 146 -11.42 4.46 -10.76
CA ASP A 146 -10.95 4.92 -12.07
C ASP A 146 -9.75 4.06 -12.52
N LYS A 147 -9.83 3.51 -13.74
CA LYS A 147 -8.74 2.70 -14.31
C LYS A 147 -7.42 3.47 -14.36
N SER A 148 -7.44 4.78 -14.57
CA SER A 148 -6.24 5.62 -14.61
C SER A 148 -5.54 5.75 -13.26
N ALA A 149 -6.27 5.57 -12.15
CA ALA A 149 -5.70 5.53 -10.81
C ALA A 149 -5.04 4.19 -10.49
N VAL A 150 -5.39 3.10 -11.20
CA VAL A 150 -4.89 1.76 -10.89
C VAL A 150 -3.60 1.46 -11.66
N GLY A 151 -2.59 1.03 -10.94
CA GLY A 151 -1.30 0.63 -11.50
C GLY A 151 -0.71 -0.60 -10.81
N VAL A 152 0.58 -0.81 -11.05
CA VAL A 152 1.40 -1.75 -10.31
C VAL A 152 2.79 -1.20 -10.04
N VAL A 153 3.37 -1.60 -8.91
CA VAL A 153 4.77 -1.40 -8.58
C VAL A 153 5.48 -2.75 -8.52
N LYS A 154 6.72 -2.80 -9.03
CA LYS A 154 7.59 -3.95 -8.86
C LYS A 154 8.30 -3.83 -7.51
N ARG A 155 8.05 -4.78 -6.63
CA ARG A 155 8.68 -4.87 -5.30
C ARG A 155 10.14 -5.31 -5.41
N THR A 156 10.89 -5.14 -4.31
CA THR A 156 12.31 -5.53 -4.20
C THR A 156 12.53 -7.03 -4.43
N ASP A 157 11.57 -7.87 -4.05
CA ASP A 157 11.56 -9.32 -4.29
C ASP A 157 11.15 -9.71 -5.73
N GLY A 158 10.85 -8.72 -6.58
CA GLY A 158 10.46 -8.90 -7.98
C GLY A 158 8.98 -9.19 -8.22
N THR A 159 8.17 -9.31 -7.17
CA THR A 159 6.71 -9.47 -7.31
C THR A 159 6.05 -8.15 -7.74
N LEU A 160 4.85 -8.24 -8.32
CA LEU A 160 4.07 -7.09 -8.77
C LEU A 160 2.94 -6.84 -7.77
N GLN A 161 2.95 -5.67 -7.17
CA GLN A 161 1.92 -5.23 -6.23
C GLN A 161 1.02 -4.20 -6.91
N VAL A 162 -0.28 -4.32 -6.68
CA VAL A 162 -1.29 -3.37 -7.16
C VAL A 162 -1.10 -2.02 -6.48
N THR A 163 -1.32 -0.94 -7.22
CA THR A 163 -1.35 0.43 -6.70
C THR A 163 -2.67 1.12 -7.04
N ILE A 164 -3.08 2.07 -6.22
CA ILE A 164 -4.22 2.98 -6.48
C ILE A 164 -3.75 4.40 -6.18
N GLY A 165 -3.90 5.31 -7.14
CA GLY A 165 -3.33 6.67 -7.05
C GLY A 165 -1.82 6.67 -6.85
N GLY A 166 -1.12 5.63 -7.34
CA GLY A 166 0.31 5.43 -7.12
C GLY A 166 0.67 4.76 -5.78
N TRP A 167 -0.25 4.69 -4.81
CA TRP A 167 0.02 4.06 -3.50
C TRP A 167 -0.06 2.53 -3.58
N PRO A 168 0.96 1.78 -3.11
CA PRO A 168 0.89 0.33 -2.99
C PRO A 168 -0.23 -0.09 -2.02
N VAL A 169 -1.03 -1.09 -2.42
CA VAL A 169 -2.17 -1.53 -1.61
C VAL A 169 -1.94 -2.87 -0.92
N TYR A 170 -2.49 -3.00 0.28
CA TYR A 170 -2.29 -4.13 1.19
C TYR A 170 -3.61 -4.63 1.75
N ARG A 171 -3.62 -5.88 2.19
CA ARG A 171 -4.63 -6.42 3.11
C ARG A 171 -4.10 -6.34 4.53
N PHE A 172 -4.98 -6.51 5.52
CA PHE A 172 -4.59 -6.68 6.90
C PHE A 172 -4.82 -8.11 7.39
N SER A 173 -3.84 -8.67 8.09
CA SER A 173 -3.91 -10.06 8.59
C SER A 173 -4.97 -10.28 9.67
N LYS A 174 -5.40 -9.23 10.39
CA LYS A 174 -6.44 -9.31 11.42
C LYS A 174 -7.85 -8.99 10.90
N ASP A 175 -8.01 -8.70 9.61
CA ASP A 175 -9.33 -8.70 8.99
C ASP A 175 -9.70 -10.13 8.65
N LEU A 176 -10.73 -10.65 9.33
CA LEU A 176 -11.18 -12.03 9.22
C LEU A 176 -12.46 -12.13 8.39
N GLU A 177 -13.29 -11.09 8.37
CA GLU A 177 -14.55 -11.05 7.67
C GLU A 177 -14.60 -9.94 6.61
N PRO A 178 -15.37 -10.12 5.52
CA PRO A 178 -15.64 -9.04 4.58
C PRO A 178 -16.26 -7.84 5.28
N GLY A 179 -15.78 -6.65 4.97
CA GLY A 179 -16.22 -5.41 5.63
C GLY A 179 -15.47 -5.07 6.93
N ASP A 180 -14.60 -5.94 7.44
CA ASP A 180 -13.70 -5.60 8.54
C ASP A 180 -12.82 -4.41 8.15
N THR A 181 -12.63 -3.50 9.11
CA THR A 181 -11.76 -2.34 8.97
C THR A 181 -10.70 -2.28 10.07
N ASN A 182 -10.26 -3.42 10.61
CA ASN A 182 -9.41 -3.48 11.80
C ASN A 182 -8.02 -2.89 11.57
N GLY A 183 -7.59 -2.76 10.30
CA GLY A 183 -6.35 -2.10 9.93
C GLY A 183 -6.42 -0.56 9.95
N GLN A 184 -7.61 0.02 10.06
CA GLN A 184 -7.78 1.47 9.99
C GLN A 184 -7.06 2.15 11.17
N GLY A 185 -6.19 3.10 10.84
CA GLY A 185 -5.44 3.89 11.81
C GLY A 185 -4.30 3.13 12.49
N VAL A 186 -4.06 1.84 12.23
CA VAL A 186 -3.00 1.10 12.92
C VAL A 186 -1.65 1.78 12.72
N GLY A 187 -0.87 1.94 13.78
CA GLY A 187 0.46 2.58 13.74
C GLY A 187 0.46 4.04 13.25
N GLY A 188 -0.71 4.70 13.18
CA GLY A 188 -0.89 6.09 12.73
C GLY A 188 -0.57 6.28 11.25
N THR A 189 -0.34 5.17 10.54
CA THR A 189 0.28 5.15 9.22
C THR A 189 -0.44 4.22 8.25
N TRP A 190 -1.40 3.43 8.73
CA TRP A 190 -2.22 2.53 7.91
C TRP A 190 -3.64 3.04 7.81
N PHE A 191 -4.13 3.20 6.58
CA PHE A 191 -5.46 3.74 6.31
C PHE A 191 -6.10 2.96 5.17
N GLY A 192 -7.41 2.77 5.23
CA GLY A 192 -8.17 2.29 4.08
C GLY A 192 -7.86 3.17 2.87
N VAL A 193 -7.79 2.58 1.68
CA VAL A 193 -7.51 3.34 0.45
C VAL A 193 -8.82 3.69 -0.23
N THR A 194 -9.01 4.96 -0.59
CA THR A 194 -10.16 5.42 -1.39
C THR A 194 -9.95 5.09 -2.88
N PRO A 195 -10.99 5.20 -3.73
CA PRO A 195 -10.87 4.92 -5.17
C PRO A 195 -9.83 5.76 -5.92
N ASP A 196 -9.45 6.92 -5.40
CA ASP A 196 -8.42 7.81 -5.95
C ASP A 196 -7.05 7.66 -5.27
N GLY A 197 -6.91 6.74 -4.31
CA GLY A 197 -5.64 6.47 -3.61
C GLY A 197 -5.44 7.27 -2.32
N GLN A 198 -6.40 8.11 -1.93
CA GLN A 198 -6.39 8.83 -0.67
C GLN A 198 -6.68 7.95 0.54
N LYS A 199 -6.56 8.52 1.75
CA LYS A 199 -6.90 7.82 3.00
C LYS A 199 -8.41 7.86 3.17
N ALA A 200 -9.03 6.70 3.36
CA ALA A 200 -10.44 6.60 3.67
C ALA A 200 -10.70 7.04 5.11
N GLY A 201 -11.84 7.71 5.33
CA GLY A 201 -12.27 8.13 6.65
C GLY A 201 -11.47 9.28 7.27
N VAL A 202 -10.57 9.91 6.52
CA VAL A 202 -10.03 11.22 6.87
C VAL A 202 -10.74 12.24 5.97
N THR A 203 -11.40 13.22 6.57
CA THR A 203 -11.86 14.39 5.81
C THR A 203 -10.64 15.20 5.42
N GLU A 204 -10.12 14.98 4.23
CA GLU A 204 -9.24 15.96 3.60
C GLU A 204 -10.09 17.20 3.30
N ALA A 205 -9.72 18.35 3.88
CA ALA A 205 -10.20 19.62 3.39
C ALA A 205 -9.80 19.72 1.91
N PRO A 206 -10.69 20.17 1.00
CA PRO A 206 -10.37 20.21 -0.42
C PRO A 206 -9.11 21.04 -0.67
N ASP A 207 -8.20 20.49 -1.48
CA ASP A 207 -7.13 21.24 -2.14
C ASP A 207 -7.76 22.35 -3.00
N GLU A 208 -7.84 23.57 -2.47
CA GLU A 208 -8.00 24.76 -3.29
C GLU A 208 -6.62 25.35 -3.59
N ALA A 209 -6.19 25.10 -4.83
CA ALA A 209 -5.11 25.83 -5.45
C ALA A 209 -5.50 27.30 -5.63
N ASP A 210 -4.56 28.18 -5.26
CA ASP A 210 -4.41 29.57 -5.71
C ASP A 210 -5.30 30.64 -5.04
N ALA A 211 -4.87 31.08 -3.85
CA ALA A 211 -4.91 32.49 -3.49
C ALA A 211 -3.74 32.83 -2.56
N ASP A 212 -2.69 33.39 -3.14
CA ASP A 212 -1.72 34.28 -2.49
C ASP A 212 -2.42 35.22 -1.48
N GLN A 213 -2.06 35.15 -0.20
CA GLN A 213 -1.51 36.25 0.63
C GLN A 213 -1.33 35.80 2.10
N GLY A 214 -0.10 35.94 2.61
CA GLY A 214 0.23 36.38 3.98
C GLY A 214 -0.18 35.54 5.20
N GLN A 215 0.83 35.05 5.93
CA GLN A 215 0.97 34.95 7.41
C GLN A 215 -0.30 34.53 8.22
N GLU A 216 -0.31 33.44 8.98
CA GLU A 216 0.33 33.34 10.31
C GLU A 216 0.09 31.93 10.89
N GLN A 217 0.96 31.54 11.84
CA GLN A 217 0.86 30.31 12.62
C GLN A 217 -0.48 30.25 13.38
N GLY A 218 -1.24 29.17 13.18
CA GLY A 218 -2.45 28.86 13.94
C GLY A 218 -2.43 27.39 14.37
N GLU A 219 -2.14 27.16 15.63
CA GLU A 219 -2.26 25.88 16.33
C GLU A 219 -3.72 25.40 16.28
N ALA A 220 -3.94 24.14 15.90
CA ALA A 220 -5.25 23.51 15.90
C ALA A 220 -5.67 23.16 17.34
N GLU A 221 -6.30 24.11 18.05
CA GLU A 221 -6.99 23.83 19.30
C GLU A 221 -8.41 23.29 19.03
N GLY A 222 -8.74 22.11 19.60
CA GLY A 222 -10.11 21.78 20.00
C GLY A 222 -10.91 20.76 19.18
N GLN A 223 -10.34 20.13 18.15
CA GLN A 223 -11.08 19.09 17.41
C GLN A 223 -10.94 17.72 18.11
N ALA A 224 -12.06 17.06 18.40
CA ALA A 224 -12.05 15.73 18.99
C ALA A 224 -11.46 14.70 18.02
N ALA A 225 -10.54 13.87 18.51
CA ALA A 225 -10.01 12.75 17.75
C ALA A 225 -11.13 11.74 17.48
N THR A 226 -11.11 11.15 16.28
CA THR A 226 -12.02 10.06 15.88
C THR A 226 -11.32 8.69 15.85
N SER A 227 -10.01 8.71 16.06
CA SER A 227 -9.15 7.53 16.15
C SER A 227 -7.91 7.80 16.98
N ALA A 228 -7.29 6.73 17.49
CA ALA A 228 -6.03 6.77 18.20
C ALA A 228 -5.27 5.45 18.03
N VAL A 229 -3.97 5.51 18.26
CA VAL A 229 -3.09 4.34 18.27
C VAL A 229 -2.36 4.26 19.58
N LEU A 230 -2.48 3.12 20.23
CA LEU A 230 -1.77 2.82 21.45
C LEU A 230 -0.58 1.92 21.10
N PHE A 231 0.61 2.30 21.55
CA PHE A 231 1.86 1.59 21.34
C PHE A 231 2.34 0.99 22.65
N ASP A 232 2.93 -0.20 22.54
CA ASP A 232 3.36 -0.97 23.71
C ASP A 232 4.58 -0.35 24.40
N ASP A 233 5.32 0.48 23.67
CA ASP A 233 6.54 1.14 24.13
C ASP A 233 6.38 2.67 24.10
N PRO A 234 7.14 3.41 24.92
CA PRO A 234 7.25 4.86 24.82
C PRO A 234 7.80 5.31 23.46
N GLY A 235 7.54 6.57 23.10
CA GLY A 235 8.09 7.19 21.89
C GLY A 235 7.55 6.62 20.58
N PHE A 236 6.35 6.03 20.60
CA PHE A 236 5.67 5.47 19.43
C PHE A 236 6.45 4.33 18.75
N ALA A 237 7.25 3.58 19.52
CA ALA A 237 7.94 2.42 19.01
C ALA A 237 6.96 1.27 18.71
N ASP A 238 7.09 0.69 17.52
CA ASP A 238 6.11 -0.25 16.94
C ASP A 238 6.53 -1.72 17.16
N ASN A 239 6.87 -2.08 18.40
CA ASN A 239 7.08 -3.48 18.80
C ASN A 239 5.76 -4.18 19.20
N GLY A 240 4.68 -3.42 19.22
CA GLY A 240 3.31 -3.83 19.42
C GLY A 240 2.44 -2.59 19.44
N SER A 241 1.36 -2.60 18.66
CA SER A 241 0.44 -1.47 18.58
C SER A 241 -1.00 -1.93 18.32
N GLN A 242 -1.94 -1.07 18.67
CA GLN A 242 -3.35 -1.27 18.39
C GLN A 242 -4.02 0.06 18.03
N GLY A 243 -4.80 0.05 16.95
CA GLY A 243 -5.63 1.19 16.55
C GLY A 243 -7.02 1.07 17.16
N LEU A 244 -7.59 2.20 17.54
CA LEU A 244 -8.99 2.35 17.93
C LEU A 244 -9.60 3.47 17.10
N ALA A 245 -10.84 3.30 16.67
CA ALA A 245 -11.56 4.30 15.88
C ALA A 245 -13.07 4.22 16.13
N GLY A 246 -13.78 5.28 15.72
CA GLY A 246 -15.23 5.40 15.78
C GLY A 246 -15.68 6.27 16.96
N GLN A 247 -16.98 6.57 17.04
CA GLN A 247 -17.52 7.50 18.03
C GLN A 247 -17.79 6.83 19.39
N GLY A 248 -17.66 7.60 20.48
CA GLY A 248 -17.96 7.18 21.83
C GLY A 248 -16.89 6.28 22.43
N CYS A 249 -17.26 5.49 23.45
CA CYS A 249 -16.32 4.64 24.16
C CYS A 249 -15.90 3.43 23.31
N LYS A 250 -14.62 3.09 23.34
CA LYS A 250 -13.99 1.94 22.67
C LYS A 250 -13.00 1.29 23.64
N ASN A 251 -13.19 0.00 23.92
CA ASN A 251 -12.22 -0.76 24.69
C ASN A 251 -10.99 -1.04 23.84
N VAL A 252 -9.82 -1.03 24.46
CA VAL A 252 -8.60 -1.51 23.81
C VAL A 252 -8.74 -3.02 23.54
N PHE A 253 -8.03 -3.54 22.55
CA PHE A 253 -8.04 -4.97 22.23
C PHE A 253 -7.07 -5.76 23.10
N ARG A 254 -6.00 -5.09 23.53
CA ARG A 254 -4.97 -5.59 24.43
C ARG A 254 -4.87 -4.64 25.60
N ASP A 255 -5.33 -5.11 26.75
CA ASP A 255 -5.25 -4.37 28.00
C ASP A 255 -3.80 -4.38 28.50
N ASP A 256 -3.49 -3.43 29.37
CA ASP A 256 -2.23 -3.35 30.12
C ASP A 256 -0.93 -3.37 29.30
N VAL A 257 -0.95 -2.78 28.11
CA VAL A 257 0.26 -2.70 27.25
C VAL A 257 0.61 -1.28 26.83
N ALA A 258 -0.29 -0.30 26.88
CA ALA A 258 -0.04 1.00 26.26
C ALA A 258 0.95 1.87 27.06
N SER A 259 2.09 2.20 26.45
CA SER A 259 3.12 3.11 27.00
C SER A 259 3.25 4.43 26.23
N SER A 260 2.72 4.53 24.99
CA SER A 260 2.51 5.80 24.29
C SER A 260 1.24 5.76 23.44
N ILE A 261 0.70 6.93 23.09
CA ILE A 261 -0.54 7.06 22.29
C ILE A 261 -0.42 8.18 21.27
N GLN A 262 -0.83 7.91 20.04
CA GLN A 262 -0.91 8.89 18.95
C GLN A 262 -2.37 9.16 18.61
N ALA A 263 -2.76 10.43 18.51
CA ALA A 263 -4.13 10.83 18.23
C ALA A 263 -4.18 12.19 17.53
N ALA A 264 -5.01 12.33 16.50
CA ALA A 264 -5.23 13.61 15.84
C ALA A 264 -6.40 14.34 16.51
N GLY A 265 -6.11 15.07 17.58
CA GLY A 265 -7.10 15.86 18.32
C GLY A 265 -7.27 15.42 19.79
N SER A 266 -8.31 15.93 20.42
CA SER A 266 -8.60 15.64 21.83
C SER A 266 -9.32 14.31 22.01
N LEU A 267 -8.91 13.52 23.00
CA LEU A 267 -9.65 12.33 23.41
C LEU A 267 -9.53 12.14 24.91
N LYS A 268 -10.34 11.23 25.45
CA LYS A 268 -10.21 10.81 26.84
C LYS A 268 -9.77 9.35 26.91
N ILE A 269 -8.86 9.05 27.82
CA ILE A 269 -8.37 7.69 28.13
C ILE A 269 -8.85 7.28 29.52
N TRP A 270 -9.07 5.99 29.72
CA TRP A 270 -9.51 5.39 30.97
C TRP A 270 -8.73 4.14 31.35
N THR A 271 -8.63 3.92 32.65
CA THR A 271 -8.00 2.73 33.25
C THR A 271 -8.89 1.51 33.34
N GLY A 272 -10.21 1.68 33.19
CA GLY A 272 -11.16 0.57 33.12
C GLY A 272 -11.78 0.45 31.74
N ALA A 273 -12.26 -0.75 31.42
CA ALA A 273 -13.13 -0.97 30.28
C ALA A 273 -14.42 -0.12 30.39
N ASP A 274 -15.07 0.11 29.26
CA ASP A 274 -16.33 0.83 29.11
C ASP A 274 -16.29 2.25 29.72
N CYS A 275 -15.13 2.91 29.61
CA CYS A 275 -14.89 4.27 30.07
C CYS A 275 -15.14 4.44 31.58
N THR A 276 -14.67 3.46 32.35
CA THR A 276 -14.76 3.43 33.81
C THR A 276 -13.38 3.66 34.47
N GLY A 277 -13.37 3.93 35.77
CA GLY A 277 -12.13 4.12 36.53
C GLY A 277 -11.49 5.50 36.35
N LYS A 278 -10.18 5.59 36.61
CA LYS A 278 -9.39 6.82 36.46
C LYS A 278 -9.34 7.21 34.98
N SER A 279 -9.53 8.49 34.70
CA SER A 279 -9.56 9.03 33.33
C SER A 279 -8.70 10.28 33.16
N LYS A 280 -8.23 10.53 31.94
CA LYS A 280 -7.54 11.77 31.57
C LYS A 280 -7.86 12.18 30.14
N VAL A 281 -8.07 13.48 29.92
CA VAL A 281 -8.12 14.04 28.57
C VAL A 281 -6.69 14.28 28.12
N ILE A 282 -6.37 13.86 26.91
CA ILE A 282 -5.10 14.17 26.25
C ILE A 282 -5.42 14.96 24.97
N GLU A 283 -4.52 15.88 24.65
CA GLU A 283 -4.59 16.70 23.46
C GLU A 283 -3.50 16.22 22.52
N GLY A 284 -3.88 15.50 21.48
CA GLY A 284 -2.95 14.95 20.52
C GLY A 284 -2.07 13.82 21.07
N ASP A 285 -0.84 13.78 20.57
CA ASP A 285 0.13 12.72 20.82
C ASP A 285 0.74 12.78 22.22
N VAL A 286 0.85 11.62 22.88
CA VAL A 286 1.55 11.45 24.16
C VAL A 286 2.61 10.37 24.02
N ALA A 287 3.87 10.80 23.93
CA ALA A 287 5.03 9.92 23.76
C ALA A 287 5.39 9.11 25.02
N ASP A 288 4.89 9.49 26.19
CA ASP A 288 5.17 8.80 27.46
C ASP A 288 3.92 8.84 28.35
N LEU A 289 3.18 7.73 28.38
CA LEU A 289 1.99 7.59 29.22
C LEU A 289 2.36 7.48 30.72
N ALA A 290 3.59 7.06 31.06
CA ALA A 290 4.05 7.04 32.44
C ALA A 290 4.15 8.46 33.02
N ALA A 291 4.58 9.44 32.22
CA ALA A 291 4.61 10.85 32.62
C ALA A 291 3.24 11.41 33.00
N ILE A 292 2.15 10.79 32.52
CA ILE A 292 0.77 11.17 32.88
C ILE A 292 0.06 10.15 33.79
N GLY A 293 0.76 9.09 34.20
CA GLY A 293 0.26 8.06 35.11
C GLY A 293 -0.78 7.12 34.49
N PHE A 294 -0.58 6.73 33.23
CA PHE A 294 -1.40 5.79 32.45
C PHE A 294 -0.54 4.71 31.75
N ASN A 295 0.69 4.48 32.21
CA ASN A 295 1.57 3.46 31.62
C ASN A 295 0.99 2.08 31.83
N ASP A 296 0.83 1.32 30.75
CA ASP A 296 0.29 -0.04 30.77
C ASP A 296 -1.05 -0.12 31.53
N ASP A 297 -1.83 0.96 31.52
CA ASP A 297 -3.08 1.05 32.29
C ASP A 297 -4.27 1.43 31.40
N VAL A 298 -4.07 1.83 30.14
CA VAL A 298 -5.18 2.27 29.28
C VAL A 298 -6.02 1.08 28.83
N SER A 299 -7.26 1.03 29.29
CA SER A 299 -8.24 -0.04 29.00
C SER A 299 -9.38 0.42 28.08
N SER A 300 -9.66 1.73 28.00
CA SER A 300 -10.63 2.25 27.03
C SER A 300 -10.36 3.71 26.67
N VAL A 301 -10.87 4.10 25.50
CA VAL A 301 -10.71 5.42 24.88
C VAL A 301 -12.08 5.92 24.42
N PHE A 302 -12.32 7.23 24.51
CA PHE A 302 -13.54 7.87 24.03
C PHE A 302 -13.19 8.94 23.03
N PHE A 303 -13.89 8.86 21.91
CA PHE A 303 -13.80 9.76 20.79
C PHE A 303 -15.10 10.56 20.70
N GLY A 304 -15.03 11.88 20.92
CA GLY A 304 -16.19 12.78 20.88
C GLY A 304 -16.27 13.80 22.00
#